data_AF-A0A959CZ99-F1
#
_entry.id   AF-A0A959CZ99-F1
#
_cell.length_a   1.000
_cell.length_b   1.000
_cell.length_c   1.000
_cell.angle_alpha   90.00
_cell.angle_beta   90.00
_cell.angle_gamma   90.00
#
_symmetry.space_group_name_H-M   'P 1'
#
loop_
_entity.id
_entity.type
_entity.pdbx_description
1 polymer ?
#
loop_
_entity_poly.entity_id
_entity_poly.type
_entity_poly.pdbx_seq_one_letter_code
_entity_poly.pdbx_strand_id
1 'polypeptide(L)'
;MKYALTVLFFTALFFTSCTRQPQPVTFSTDALEMGLDGQGFLTHLLDRRNGRDLLTKDTVAPLLSVRLGGALLLPEGLQFEPEQNLLRLSFNSGLEVEVRVEEKGSHLVFELAALSDTADVELVLWGPYPLAMDEVIGETVGVVQDGDFSIGIQA
;
A
#
# COMPACT_ATOMS: atom_id res chain seq x y z
N MET A 1 23.16 44.84 31.22
CA MET A 1 21.87 44.10 31.24
C MET A 1 20.91 44.57 30.14
N LYS A 2 21.34 44.58 28.86
CA LYS A 2 20.45 44.94 27.72
C LYS A 2 20.56 44.03 26.50
N TYR A 3 21.61 43.20 26.39
CA TYR A 3 21.79 42.25 25.29
C TYR A 3 21.52 40.79 25.65
N ALA A 4 21.40 40.47 26.95
CA ALA A 4 21.15 39.11 27.42
C ALA A 4 19.68 38.67 27.27
N LEU A 5 18.75 39.62 27.10
CA LEU A 5 17.32 39.33 27.00
C LEU A 5 16.83 39.17 25.54
N THR A 6 17.56 39.72 24.56
CA THR A 6 17.13 39.75 23.16
C THR A 6 17.61 38.53 22.36
N VAL A 7 18.65 37.83 22.80
CA VAL A 7 19.21 36.66 22.09
C VAL A 7 18.49 35.35 22.46
N LEU A 8 17.74 35.32 23.57
CA LEU A 8 17.06 34.10 24.03
C LEU A 8 15.69 33.85 23.37
N PHE A 9 15.21 34.77 22.54
CA PHE A 9 13.88 34.68 21.93
C PHE A 9 13.91 34.22 20.46
N PHE A 10 15.09 33.98 19.88
CA PHE A 10 15.25 33.72 18.44
C PHE A 10 15.51 32.25 18.07
N THR A 11 15.59 31.34 19.05
CA THR A 11 16.08 29.95 18.82
C THR A 11 15.13 28.86 19.29
N ALA A 12 13.83 29.15 19.43
CA ALA A 12 12.85 28.18 19.90
C ALA A 12 11.62 28.02 18.99
N LEU A 13 11.74 28.38 17.70
CA LEU A 13 10.85 27.85 16.66
C LEU A 13 11.58 26.74 15.90
N PHE A 14 11.93 25.66 16.61
CA PHE A 14 11.95 24.35 15.96
C PHE A 14 10.50 24.01 15.67
N PHE A 15 10.02 24.42 14.50
CA PHE A 15 8.85 23.83 13.89
C PHE A 15 9.14 22.33 13.76
N THR A 16 8.74 21.56 14.79
CA THR A 16 8.47 20.14 14.67
C THR A 16 7.26 20.01 13.74
N SER A 17 7.50 20.19 12.45
CA SER A 17 6.58 19.69 11.45
C SER A 17 6.66 18.17 11.59
N CYS A 18 5.65 17.58 12.22
CA CYS A 18 5.46 16.13 12.18
C CYS A 18 5.07 15.76 10.75
N THR A 19 6.01 15.84 9.82
CA THR A 19 5.84 15.24 8.51
C THR A 19 5.89 13.74 8.75
N ARG A 20 4.72 13.09 8.80
CA ARG A 20 4.61 11.64 8.95
C ARG A 20 5.27 11.04 7.70
N GLN A 21 6.47 10.50 7.89
CA GLN A 21 7.26 9.97 6.78
C GLN A 21 6.52 8.76 6.18
N PRO A 22 6.57 8.58 4.86
CA PRO A 22 6.15 7.35 4.21
C PRO A 22 6.92 6.18 4.82
N GLN A 23 6.23 5.21 5.43
CA GLN A 23 6.87 4.09 6.12
C GLN A 23 6.56 2.77 5.42
N PRO A 24 7.57 1.92 5.16
CA PRO A 24 7.31 0.59 4.67
C PRO A 24 6.54 -0.22 5.73
N VAL A 25 5.68 -1.11 5.26
CA VAL A 25 4.86 -1.98 6.11
C VAL A 25 4.86 -3.39 5.57
N THR A 26 4.67 -4.35 6.46
CA THR A 26 4.64 -5.77 6.12
C THR A 26 3.39 -6.40 6.70
N PHE A 27 2.77 -7.27 5.91
CA PHE A 27 1.65 -8.10 6.31
C PHE A 27 1.97 -9.57 6.16
N SER A 28 1.46 -10.41 7.06
CA SER A 28 1.83 -11.84 7.09
C SER A 28 0.64 -12.79 7.23
N THR A 29 0.81 -13.97 6.65
CA THR A 29 0.03 -15.18 6.92
C THR A 29 0.97 -16.29 7.44
N ASP A 30 0.46 -17.50 7.64
CA ASP A 30 1.29 -18.63 8.04
C ASP A 30 2.32 -19.00 6.95
N ALA A 31 2.02 -18.74 5.68
CA ALA A 31 2.83 -19.16 4.53
C ALA A 31 3.37 -18.02 3.66
N LEU A 32 2.82 -16.80 3.76
CA LEU A 32 3.16 -15.66 2.90
C LEU A 32 3.52 -14.43 3.74
N GLU A 33 4.50 -13.66 3.30
CA GLU A 33 4.76 -12.30 3.76
C GLU A 33 4.68 -11.33 2.58
N MET A 34 3.91 -10.25 2.72
CA MET A 34 3.77 -9.20 1.71
C MET A 34 4.29 -7.89 2.28
N GLY A 35 5.20 -7.22 1.57
CA GLY A 35 5.68 -5.89 1.95
C GLY A 35 5.16 -4.80 1.03
N LEU A 36 4.87 -3.63 1.58
CA LEU A 36 4.63 -2.38 0.86
C LEU A 36 5.69 -1.35 1.23
N ASP A 37 6.14 -0.55 0.26
CA ASP A 37 6.97 0.61 0.54
C ASP A 37 6.13 1.78 1.06
N GLY A 38 6.81 2.88 1.40
CA GLY A 38 6.15 4.08 1.90
C GLY A 38 5.22 4.75 0.88
N GLN A 39 5.31 4.45 -0.42
CA GLN A 39 4.41 5.03 -1.43
C GLN A 39 3.19 4.14 -1.71
N GLY A 40 3.22 2.88 -1.27
CA GLY A 40 2.15 1.92 -1.48
C GLY A 40 2.41 0.90 -2.59
N PHE A 41 3.67 0.70 -2.98
CA PHE A 41 4.07 -0.35 -3.93
C PHE A 41 4.52 -1.61 -3.19
N LEU A 42 4.11 -2.77 -3.71
CA LEU A 42 4.59 -4.06 -3.27
C LEU A 42 6.10 -4.15 -3.46
N THR A 43 6.80 -4.47 -2.38
CA THR A 43 8.24 -4.69 -2.37
C THR A 43 8.59 -6.16 -2.47
N HIS A 44 7.73 -7.06 -1.99
CA HIS A 44 7.90 -8.51 -2.07
C HIS A 44 6.59 -9.26 -1.82
N LEU A 45 6.53 -10.50 -2.29
CA LEU A 45 5.54 -11.53 -1.94
C LEU A 45 6.31 -12.81 -1.59
N LEU A 46 6.79 -12.90 -0.36
CA LEU A 46 7.73 -13.93 0.08
C LEU A 46 6.98 -15.18 0.57
N ASP A 47 7.23 -16.32 -0.08
CA ASP A 47 6.88 -17.63 0.45
C ASP A 47 7.78 -17.94 1.66
N ARG A 48 7.18 -17.96 2.85
CA ARG A 48 7.89 -18.14 4.12
C ARG A 48 8.41 -19.57 4.31
N ARG A 49 7.92 -20.53 3.54
CA ARG A 49 8.28 -21.96 3.65
C ARG A 49 9.63 -22.25 3.01
N ASN A 50 9.96 -21.58 1.91
CA ASN A 50 11.18 -21.80 1.13
C ASN A 50 12.01 -20.52 0.88
N GLY A 51 11.51 -19.34 1.26
CA GLY A 51 12.19 -18.06 1.09
C GLY A 51 12.16 -17.51 -0.33
N ARG A 52 11.32 -18.04 -1.23
CA ARG A 52 11.16 -17.56 -2.61
C ARG A 52 10.29 -16.31 -2.63
N ASP A 53 10.78 -15.24 -3.23
CA ASP A 53 9.95 -14.09 -3.59
C ASP A 53 9.18 -14.41 -4.87
N LEU A 54 7.85 -14.32 -4.78
CA LEU A 54 6.92 -14.55 -5.88
C LEU A 54 6.72 -13.30 -6.73
N LEU A 55 7.15 -12.12 -6.28
CA LEU A 55 6.96 -10.85 -7.01
C LEU A 55 8.13 -10.59 -7.98
N THR A 56 7.84 -10.40 -9.27
CA THR A 56 8.86 -9.94 -10.22
C THR A 56 9.16 -8.45 -10.04
N LYS A 57 10.40 -8.03 -10.36
CA LYS A 57 10.87 -6.64 -10.15
C LYS A 57 10.96 -5.80 -11.42
N ASP A 58 10.54 -6.36 -12.55
CA ASP A 58 10.59 -5.74 -13.87
C ASP A 58 9.42 -4.76 -14.13
N THR A 59 8.36 -4.85 -13.33
CA THR A 59 7.16 -4.02 -13.45
C THR A 59 6.80 -3.40 -12.09
N VAL A 60 6.26 -2.17 -12.10
CA VAL A 60 5.72 -1.54 -10.89
C VAL A 60 4.51 -2.32 -10.37
N ALA A 61 4.40 -2.43 -9.05
CA ALA A 61 3.36 -3.23 -8.41
C ALA A 61 2.64 -2.41 -7.32
N PRO A 62 1.80 -1.42 -7.66
CA PRO A 62 1.03 -0.68 -6.65
C PRO A 62 0.04 -1.61 -5.95
N LEU A 63 -0.26 -1.38 -4.67
CA LEU A 63 -1.37 -2.08 -4.00
C LEU A 63 -2.68 -1.82 -4.75
N LEU A 64 -2.97 -0.55 -5.03
CA LEU A 64 -4.06 -0.15 -5.92
C LEU A 64 -3.71 1.13 -6.66
N SER A 65 -4.41 1.37 -7.77
CA SER A 65 -4.40 2.60 -8.56
C SER A 65 -5.83 3.11 -8.72
N VAL A 66 -6.00 4.41 -8.98
CA VAL A 66 -7.32 5.02 -9.18
C VAL A 66 -7.38 5.70 -10.53
N ARG A 67 -8.42 5.44 -11.31
CA ARG A 67 -8.72 6.19 -12.52
C ARG A 67 -9.61 7.39 -12.17
N LEU A 68 -9.09 8.60 -12.36
CA LEU A 68 -9.74 9.86 -12.02
C LEU A 68 -9.70 10.79 -13.25
N GLY A 69 -10.87 11.24 -13.73
CA GLY A 69 -10.96 12.16 -14.87
C GLY A 69 -10.19 11.70 -16.11
N GLY A 70 -10.26 10.41 -16.42
CA GLY A 70 -9.57 9.76 -17.54
C GLY A 70 -8.08 9.42 -17.33
N ALA A 71 -7.45 9.85 -16.24
CA ALA A 71 -6.05 9.56 -15.93
C ALA A 71 -5.94 8.44 -14.89
N LEU A 72 -4.96 7.53 -15.06
CA LEU A 72 -4.61 6.53 -14.06
C LEU A 72 -3.61 7.13 -13.07
N LEU A 73 -3.99 7.20 -11.80
CA LEU A 73 -3.18 7.72 -10.71
C LEU A 73 -2.57 6.57 -9.91
N LEU A 74 -1.27 6.68 -9.63
CA LEU A 74 -0.54 5.81 -8.72
C LEU A 74 -0.48 6.46 -7.33
N PRO A 75 -0.41 5.66 -6.25
CA PRO A 75 -0.26 6.21 -4.93
C PRO A 75 1.14 6.82 -4.77
N GLU A 76 1.23 7.90 -4.01
CA GLU A 76 2.49 8.61 -3.73
C GLU A 76 2.87 8.55 -2.24
N GLY A 77 1.96 8.06 -1.40
CA GLY A 77 2.16 7.92 0.03
C GLY A 77 1.27 6.85 0.63
N LEU A 78 1.81 6.18 1.64
CA LEU A 78 1.16 5.17 2.45
C LEU A 78 1.37 5.51 3.92
N GLN A 79 0.28 5.40 4.68
CA GLN A 79 0.30 5.41 6.14
C GLN A 79 -0.51 4.22 6.65
N PHE A 80 0.08 3.45 7.55
CA PHE A 80 -0.63 2.38 8.25
C PHE A 80 -0.97 2.79 9.67
N GLU A 81 -2.19 2.50 10.08
CA GLU A 81 -2.73 2.72 11.41
C GLU A 81 -3.05 1.36 12.04
N PRO A 82 -2.08 0.72 12.75
CA PRO A 82 -2.22 -0.64 13.23
C PRO A 82 -3.41 -0.84 14.17
N GLU A 83 -3.69 0.16 15.03
CA GLU A 83 -4.80 0.13 15.98
C GLU A 83 -6.17 0.03 15.31
N GLN A 84 -6.28 0.42 14.03
CA GLN A 84 -7.50 0.42 13.24
C GLN A 84 -7.46 -0.63 12.10
N ASN A 85 -6.33 -1.31 11.93
CA ASN A 85 -6.02 -2.13 10.75
C ASN A 85 -6.33 -1.40 9.43
N LEU A 86 -5.96 -0.11 9.37
CA LEU A 86 -6.33 0.77 8.27
C LEU A 86 -5.08 1.28 7.55
N LEU A 87 -5.02 1.05 6.25
CA LEU A 87 -4.08 1.67 5.33
C LEU A 87 -4.72 2.91 4.71
N ARG A 88 -3.98 4.02 4.69
CA ARG A 88 -4.35 5.24 3.97
C ARG A 88 -3.34 5.47 2.86
N LEU A 89 -3.84 5.55 1.63
CA LEU A 89 -3.07 5.84 0.43
C LEU A 89 -3.41 7.25 -0.08
N SER A 90 -2.38 8.05 -0.33
CA SER A 90 -2.50 9.43 -0.82
C SER A 90 -2.09 9.50 -2.29
N PHE A 91 -2.80 10.33 -3.06
CA PHE A 91 -2.56 10.56 -4.49
C PHE A 91 -2.31 12.05 -4.75
N ASN A 92 -1.54 12.39 -5.80
CA ASN A 92 -1.22 13.78 -6.14
C ASN A 92 -2.43 14.68 -6.43
N SER A 93 -3.58 14.09 -6.76
CA SER A 93 -4.84 14.80 -6.92
C SER A 93 -5.42 15.34 -5.61
N GLY A 94 -4.88 14.90 -4.47
CA GLY A 94 -5.46 15.11 -3.14
C GLY A 94 -6.50 14.07 -2.75
N LEU A 95 -6.75 13.07 -3.61
CA LEU A 95 -7.58 11.91 -3.26
C LEU A 95 -6.87 11.07 -2.17
N GLU A 96 -7.64 10.66 -1.17
CA GLU A 96 -7.23 9.72 -0.13
C GLU A 96 -8.09 8.45 -0.22
N VAL A 97 -7.44 7.30 -0.15
CA VAL A 97 -8.07 5.98 -0.20
C VAL A 97 -7.81 5.25 1.10
N GLU A 98 -8.87 4.74 1.73
CA GLU A 98 -8.78 3.95 2.95
C GLU A 98 -9.01 2.47 2.62
N VAL A 99 -8.09 1.62 3.07
CA VAL A 99 -8.11 0.17 2.86
C VAL A 99 -8.02 -0.53 4.22
N ARG A 100 -9.03 -1.34 4.57
CA ARG A 100 -8.93 -2.24 5.73
C ARG A 100 -8.05 -3.43 5.39
N VAL A 101 -7.25 -3.86 6.35
CA VAL A 101 -6.37 -5.01 6.23
C VAL A 101 -6.75 -6.06 7.27
N GLU A 102 -6.80 -7.32 6.88
CA GLU A 102 -6.95 -8.45 7.82
C GLU A 102 -5.89 -9.52 7.53
N GLU A 103 -5.10 -9.85 8.54
CA GLU A 103 -4.14 -10.95 8.51
C GLU A 103 -4.80 -12.23 9.02
N LYS A 104 -5.16 -13.14 8.11
CA LYS A 104 -5.60 -14.49 8.49
C LYS A 104 -4.44 -15.46 8.27
N GLY A 105 -4.43 -16.54 9.05
CA GLY A 105 -3.42 -17.60 8.90
C GLY A 105 -3.32 -18.13 7.46
N SER A 106 -4.44 -18.17 6.72
CA SER A 106 -4.46 -18.67 5.33
C SER A 106 -4.33 -17.60 4.24
N HIS A 107 -4.72 -16.34 4.48
CA HIS A 107 -4.74 -15.30 3.45
C HIS A 107 -4.73 -13.89 4.03
N LEU A 108 -4.30 -12.92 3.23
CA LEU A 108 -4.48 -11.50 3.50
C LEU A 108 -5.79 -11.02 2.87
N VAL A 109 -6.52 -10.17 3.58
CA VAL A 109 -7.71 -9.49 3.05
C VAL A 109 -7.44 -8.00 2.97
N PHE A 110 -7.67 -7.42 1.80
CA PHE A 110 -7.65 -5.97 1.58
C PHE A 110 -9.05 -5.55 1.12
N GLU A 111 -9.67 -4.62 1.84
CA GLU A 111 -11.01 -4.12 1.53
C GLU A 111 -10.96 -2.61 1.34
N LEU A 112 -11.45 -2.12 0.20
CA LEU A 112 -11.65 -0.69 -0.01
C LEU A 112 -12.75 -0.20 0.95
N ALA A 113 -12.35 0.56 1.97
CA ALA A 113 -13.23 1.02 3.03
C ALA A 113 -13.86 2.39 2.73
N ALA A 114 -13.08 3.30 2.16
CA ALA A 114 -13.55 4.63 1.81
C ALA A 114 -12.69 5.32 0.74
N LEU A 115 -13.29 6.32 0.08
CA LEU A 115 -12.63 7.30 -0.78
C LEU A 115 -12.99 8.69 -0.21
N SER A 116 -12.03 9.60 -0.10
CA SER A 116 -12.30 10.95 0.43
C SER A 116 -13.20 11.79 -0.47
N ASP A 117 -13.16 11.53 -1.78
CA ASP A 117 -14.06 12.09 -2.78
C ASP A 117 -14.32 11.03 -3.86
N THR A 118 -15.52 11.04 -4.44
CA THR A 118 -15.99 10.10 -5.46
C THR A 118 -16.45 10.77 -6.75
N ALA A 119 -16.55 12.10 -6.79
CA ALA A 119 -17.23 12.82 -7.87
C ALA A 119 -16.66 12.52 -9.27
N ASP A 120 -15.35 12.28 -9.37
CA ASP A 120 -14.63 12.01 -10.63
C ASP A 120 -13.91 10.67 -10.65
N VAL A 121 -14.16 9.80 -9.65
CA VAL A 121 -13.54 8.47 -9.58
C VAL A 121 -14.28 7.52 -10.53
N GLU A 122 -13.57 7.04 -11.54
CA GLU A 122 -14.12 6.13 -12.54
C GLU A 122 -13.93 4.66 -12.13
N LEU A 123 -12.78 4.33 -11.54
CA LEU A 123 -12.42 2.96 -11.19
C LEU A 123 -11.29 2.92 -10.14
N VAL A 124 -11.37 1.95 -9.22
CA VAL A 124 -10.24 1.51 -8.40
C VAL A 124 -9.73 0.18 -8.94
N LEU A 125 -8.42 0.10 -9.18
CA LEU A 125 -7.74 -1.05 -9.77
C LEU A 125 -6.79 -1.64 -8.72
N TRP A 126 -6.98 -2.90 -8.33
CA TRP A 126 -6.01 -3.62 -7.51
C TRP A 126 -4.86 -4.11 -8.39
N GLY A 127 -3.61 -3.87 -7.95
CA GLY A 127 -2.44 -4.23 -8.73
C GLY A 127 -2.18 -3.32 -9.95
N PRO A 128 -1.39 -3.80 -10.92
CA PRO A 128 -1.02 -5.20 -11.16
C PRO A 128 -0.06 -5.79 -10.11
N TYR A 129 -0.16 -7.10 -9.88
CA TYR A 129 0.78 -7.87 -9.06
C TYR A 129 1.53 -8.84 -9.96
N PRO A 130 2.73 -8.48 -10.46
CA PRO A 130 3.44 -9.32 -11.41
C PRO A 130 4.11 -10.50 -10.67
N LEU A 131 3.65 -11.71 -10.97
CA LEU A 131 4.07 -12.93 -10.26
C LEU A 131 5.04 -13.75 -11.09
N ALA A 132 6.10 -14.25 -10.45
CA ALA A 132 7.00 -15.27 -10.98
C ALA A 132 6.40 -16.66 -10.76
N MET A 133 5.24 -16.94 -11.37
CA MET A 133 4.57 -18.25 -11.32
C MET A 133 4.44 -18.80 -12.75
N ASP A 134 4.79 -20.07 -12.93
CA ASP A 134 4.95 -20.68 -14.25
C ASP A 134 3.67 -21.40 -14.75
N GLU A 135 2.54 -21.37 -14.02
CA GLU A 135 1.34 -22.14 -14.38
C GLU A 135 -0.03 -21.44 -14.19
N VAL A 136 -1.00 -21.96 -14.99
CA VAL A 136 -2.46 -21.74 -15.13
C VAL A 136 -3.06 -20.42 -14.62
N ILE A 137 -3.47 -19.58 -15.59
CA ILE A 137 -4.40 -18.46 -15.38
C ILE A 137 -5.83 -19.01 -15.41
N GLY A 138 -6.57 -18.93 -14.30
CA GLY A 138 -7.99 -19.28 -14.26
C GLY A 138 -8.83 -18.23 -14.97
N GLU A 139 -9.33 -18.53 -16.18
CA GLU A 139 -9.92 -17.57 -17.11
C GLU A 139 -11.25 -16.93 -16.63
N THR A 140 -11.92 -17.50 -15.63
CA THR A 140 -13.31 -17.13 -15.30
C THR A 140 -13.45 -16.25 -14.06
N VAL A 141 -12.48 -16.25 -13.14
CA VAL A 141 -12.56 -15.48 -11.88
C VAL A 141 -11.17 -14.99 -11.46
N GLY A 142 -10.45 -14.27 -12.31
CA GLY A 142 -9.26 -13.49 -11.94
C GLY A 142 -8.33 -14.13 -10.89
N VAL A 143 -8.08 -15.44 -11.00
CA VAL A 143 -7.30 -16.22 -10.04
C VAL A 143 -6.09 -16.78 -10.78
N VAL A 144 -4.91 -16.43 -10.29
CA VAL A 144 -3.65 -17.08 -10.68
C VAL A 144 -3.30 -18.03 -9.55
N GLN A 145 -2.98 -19.28 -9.89
CA GLN A 145 -2.58 -20.26 -8.90
C GLN A 145 -1.40 -21.08 -9.38
N ASP A 146 -0.54 -21.44 -8.45
CA ASP A 146 0.38 -22.57 -8.55
C ASP A 146 -0.08 -23.62 -7.52
N GLY A 147 0.42 -24.85 -7.58
CA GLY A 147 0.05 -25.94 -6.66
C GLY A 147 0.21 -25.59 -5.16
N ASP A 148 0.87 -24.48 -4.85
CA ASP A 148 1.13 -23.96 -3.51
C ASP A 148 0.32 -22.72 -3.09
N PHE A 149 -0.03 -21.83 -4.02
CA PHE A 149 -0.72 -20.57 -3.70
C PHE A 149 -1.77 -20.24 -4.76
N SER A 150 -2.85 -19.59 -4.33
CA SER A 150 -3.81 -18.95 -5.21
C SER A 150 -3.92 -17.48 -4.84
N ILE A 151 -3.83 -16.61 -5.84
CA ILE A 151 -4.06 -15.17 -5.72
C ILE A 151 -5.30 -14.87 -6.55
N GLY A 152 -6.37 -14.43 -5.88
CA GLY A 152 -7.64 -14.09 -6.51
C GLY A 152 -8.07 -12.68 -6.13
N ILE A 153 -8.71 -11.99 -7.07
CA ILE A 153 -9.42 -10.73 -6.81
C ILE A 153 -10.91 -11.03 -6.87
N GLN A 154 -11.61 -10.71 -5.78
CA GLN A 154 -13.07 -10.67 -5.77
C GLN A 154 -13.49 -9.20 -5.74
N ALA A 155 -14.16 -8.75 -6.80
CA ALA A 155 -14.68 -7.40 -6.96
C ALA A 155 -16.18 -7.46 -7.26
#